data_AF-K1TNP3-F1
#
_entry.id   AF-K1TNP3-F1
#
_cell.length_a   1.000
_cell.length_b   1.000
_cell.length_c   1.000
_cell.angle_alpha   90.00
_cell.angle_beta   90.00
_cell.angle_gamma   90.00
#
_symmetry.space_group_name_H-M   'P 1'
#
loop_
_entity.id
_entity.type
_entity.pdbx_description
1 polymer ?
#
loop_
_entity_poly.entity_id
_entity_poly.type
_entity_poly.pdbx_seq_one_letter_code
_entity_poly.pdbx_strand_id
1 'polypeptide(L)'
;MANANGIATILDGEETDMVLDWLETAEWDEPETDTRNRLATIRSYRKGKVRRLLKRVEKTSYYKNLPAAIRKYSPKDKWETTLLELMTEGVQFLFPEKPIMHYCYDPYFEEEPDYWPMGLDRQIRIAYDIYDIVTESLENQYNSERQETYDLIPVTTMKISPET
;
A
#
# COMPACT_ATOMS: atom_id res chain seq x y z
N MET A 1 -1.60 12.22 -7.51
CA MET A 1 -2.17 11.65 -8.75
C MET A 1 -3.05 10.47 -8.35
N ALA A 2 -4.20 10.26 -9.01
CA ALA A 2 -5.04 9.10 -8.68
C ALA A 2 -4.40 7.83 -9.28
N ASN A 3 -3.91 6.93 -8.42
CA ASN A 3 -3.35 5.65 -8.84
C ASN A 3 -4.45 4.74 -9.38
N ALA A 4 -4.14 3.96 -10.42
CA ALA A 4 -5.12 3.10 -11.10
C ALA A 4 -5.76 2.03 -10.19
N ASN A 5 -5.18 1.81 -9.00
CA ASN A 5 -5.64 0.85 -8.02
C ASN A 5 -6.11 1.48 -6.69
N GLY A 6 -6.11 2.82 -6.56
CA GLY A 6 -6.54 3.50 -5.33
C GLY A 6 -5.56 3.42 -4.14
N ILE A 7 -4.43 2.74 -4.30
CA ILE A 7 -3.38 2.61 -3.27
C ILE A 7 -2.05 3.18 -3.82
N ALA A 8 -1.34 3.95 -3.00
CA ALA A 8 -0.03 4.51 -3.30
C ALA A 8 1.05 3.41 -3.39
N THR A 9 2.06 3.58 -4.23
CA THR A 9 3.29 2.79 -4.08
C THR A 9 4.27 3.54 -3.20
N ILE A 10 5.29 2.85 -2.69
CA ILE A 10 6.36 3.53 -1.95
C ILE A 10 7.09 4.59 -2.81
N LEU A 11 7.04 4.52 -4.15
CA LEU A 11 7.64 5.55 -5.01
C LEU A 11 6.93 6.91 -4.95
N ASP A 12 5.71 6.97 -4.44
CA ASP A 12 4.92 8.21 -4.36
C ASP A 12 5.30 9.10 -3.16
N GLY A 13 6.13 8.59 -2.23
CA GLY A 13 6.58 9.32 -1.04
C GLY A 13 7.96 9.95 -1.19
N GLU A 14 8.12 11.17 -0.66
CA GLU A 14 9.41 11.87 -0.59
C GLU A 14 10.42 11.10 0.29
N GLU A 15 9.92 10.33 1.26
CA GLU A 15 10.73 9.52 2.16
C GLU A 15 11.53 8.45 1.42
N THR A 16 11.03 7.97 0.27
CA THR A 16 11.74 6.97 -0.53
C THR A 16 12.98 7.54 -1.17
N ASP A 17 12.93 8.76 -1.70
CA ASP A 17 14.12 9.39 -2.27
C ASP A 17 15.14 9.70 -1.16
N MET A 18 14.69 10.16 0.01
CA MET A 18 15.54 10.35 1.20
C MET A 18 16.22 9.05 1.64
N VAL A 19 15.46 7.96 1.80
CA VAL A 19 16.00 6.66 2.20
C VAL A 19 16.99 6.14 1.17
N LEU A 20 16.71 6.30 -0.13
CA LEU A 20 17.64 5.89 -1.18
C LEU A 20 18.94 6.70 -1.15
N ASP A 21 18.86 8.01 -0.92
CA ASP A 21 20.03 8.89 -0.78
C ASP A 21 20.86 8.50 0.46
N TRP A 22 20.21 8.28 1.61
CA TRP A 22 20.88 7.86 2.84
C TRP A 22 21.55 6.50 2.69
N LEU A 23 20.81 5.51 2.18
CA LEU A 23 21.33 4.18 1.91
C LEU A 23 22.46 4.20 0.88
N GLU A 24 22.53 5.16 -0.03
CA GLU A 24 23.59 5.24 -1.04
C GLU A 24 24.87 5.92 -0.50
N THR A 25 24.72 6.91 0.37
CA THR A 25 25.81 7.81 0.79
C THR A 25 26.42 7.49 2.16
N ALA A 26 25.71 6.76 3.01
CA ALA A 26 26.19 6.44 4.34
C ALA A 26 27.42 5.51 4.30
N GLU A 27 28.36 5.74 5.22
CA GLU A 27 29.54 4.90 5.42
C GLU A 27 29.17 3.72 6.33
N TRP A 28 29.09 2.52 5.75
CA TRP A 28 28.67 1.30 6.45
C TRP A 28 29.89 0.41 6.64
N ASP A 29 30.10 -0.08 7.86
CA ASP A 29 31.11 -1.11 8.15
C ASP A 29 30.53 -2.49 7.77
N GLU A 30 30.50 -2.76 6.46
CA GLU A 30 29.91 -3.98 5.91
C GLU A 30 30.86 -4.65 4.89
N PRO A 31 30.73 -5.97 4.66
CA PRO A 31 31.48 -6.66 3.62
C PRO A 31 31.24 -6.08 2.22
N GLU A 32 32.25 -6.13 1.35
CA GLU A 32 32.15 -5.63 -0.04
C GLU A 32 30.97 -6.26 -0.81
N THR A 33 30.67 -7.53 -0.53
CA THR A 33 29.51 -8.23 -1.12
C THR A 33 28.19 -7.56 -0.75
N ASP A 34 28.06 -7.12 0.49
CA ASP A 34 26.83 -6.53 1.04
C ASP A 34 26.67 -5.11 0.52
N THR A 35 27.77 -4.34 0.46
CA THR A 35 27.81 -3.05 -0.26
C THR A 35 27.37 -3.19 -1.71
N ARG A 36 27.88 -4.19 -2.41
CA ARG A 36 27.52 -4.43 -3.82
C ARG A 36 26.04 -4.76 -3.97
N ASN A 37 25.49 -5.59 -3.08
CA ASN A 37 24.09 -5.99 -3.06
C ASN A 37 23.17 -4.80 -2.75
N ARG A 38 23.46 -4.05 -1.68
CA ARG A 38 22.75 -2.81 -1.30
C ARG A 38 22.70 -1.82 -2.46
N LEU A 39 23.85 -1.49 -3.04
CA LEU A 39 23.93 -0.56 -4.18
C LEU A 39 23.19 -1.11 -5.42
N ALA A 40 23.15 -2.43 -5.64
CA ALA A 40 22.37 -3.02 -6.72
C ALA A 40 20.85 -2.86 -6.49
N THR A 41 20.39 -3.05 -5.26
CA THR A 41 18.99 -2.83 -4.85
C THR A 41 18.61 -1.36 -5.06
N ILE A 42 19.40 -0.42 -4.55
CA ILE A 42 19.19 1.04 -4.72
C ILE A 42 19.09 1.39 -6.22
N ARG A 43 20.02 0.90 -7.05
CA ARG A 43 19.95 1.12 -8.52
C ARG A 43 18.67 0.56 -9.14
N SER A 44 18.16 -0.56 -8.63
CA SER A 44 16.91 -1.17 -9.09
C SER A 44 15.69 -0.29 -8.77
N TYR A 45 15.68 0.34 -7.59
CA TYR A 45 14.66 1.30 -7.16
C TYR A 45 14.75 2.65 -7.88
N ARG A 46 15.95 3.19 -8.15
CA ARG A 46 16.10 4.47 -8.86
C ARG A 46 15.75 4.39 -10.35
N LYS A 47 16.18 3.32 -11.03
CA LYS A 47 16.06 3.24 -12.51
C LYS A 47 15.93 1.82 -13.09
N GLY A 48 15.91 0.78 -12.26
CA GLY A 48 15.97 -0.60 -12.72
C GLY A 48 14.63 -1.33 -12.77
N LYS A 49 14.67 -2.61 -12.40
CA LYS A 49 13.52 -3.53 -12.50
C LYS A 49 12.42 -3.13 -11.53
N VAL A 50 12.77 -2.88 -10.28
CA VAL A 50 11.81 -2.59 -9.20
C VAL A 50 10.99 -1.35 -9.55
N ARG A 51 11.66 -0.25 -9.92
CA ARG A 51 10.96 0.97 -10.33
C ARG A 51 9.95 0.75 -11.45
N ARG A 52 10.33 -0.01 -12.48
CA ARG A 52 9.46 -0.27 -13.63
C ARG A 52 8.23 -1.10 -13.24
N LEU A 53 8.37 -2.01 -12.28
CA LEU A 53 7.27 -2.82 -11.78
C LEU A 53 6.31 -1.98 -10.93
N LEU A 54 6.82 -1.21 -9.97
CA LEU A 54 5.99 -0.32 -9.15
C LEU A 54 5.25 0.72 -10.02
N LYS A 55 5.95 1.37 -10.97
CA LYS A 55 5.30 2.27 -11.95
C LYS A 55 4.28 1.60 -12.85
N ARG A 56 4.42 0.30 -13.10
CA ARG A 56 3.41 -0.46 -13.86
C ARG A 56 2.18 -0.66 -13.00
N VAL A 57 2.35 -1.00 -11.72
CA VAL A 57 1.24 -1.14 -10.77
C VAL A 57 0.48 0.17 -10.61
N GLU A 58 1.15 1.31 -10.52
CA GLU A 58 0.50 2.64 -10.45
C GLU A 58 -0.44 2.90 -11.64
N LYS A 59 -0.05 2.44 -12.84
CA LYS A 59 -0.74 2.74 -14.10
C LYS A 59 -1.73 1.67 -14.54
N THR A 60 -1.58 0.46 -14.04
CA THR A 60 -2.36 -0.70 -14.51
C THR A 60 -3.49 -0.95 -13.52
N SER A 61 -4.73 -0.74 -13.96
CA SER A 61 -5.91 -1.18 -13.20
C SER A 61 -6.15 -2.66 -13.48
N TYR A 62 -5.90 -3.51 -12.49
CA TYR A 62 -6.06 -4.97 -12.62
C TYR A 62 -7.51 -5.42 -12.57
N TYR A 63 -8.41 -4.58 -12.03
CA TYR A 63 -9.81 -4.90 -11.80
C TYR A 63 -10.78 -4.10 -12.67
N LYS A 64 -10.31 -3.25 -13.60
CA LYS A 64 -11.16 -2.44 -14.49
C LYS A 64 -12.24 -3.25 -15.21
N ASN A 65 -11.91 -4.46 -15.65
CA ASN A 65 -12.82 -5.33 -16.39
C ASN A 65 -13.52 -6.36 -15.49
N LEU A 66 -13.18 -6.42 -14.20
CA LEU A 66 -13.72 -7.43 -13.28
C LEU A 66 -15.25 -7.34 -13.16
N PRO A 67 -15.90 -6.16 -12.99
CA PRO A 67 -17.35 -6.08 -12.91
C PRO A 67 -18.04 -6.58 -14.19
N ALA A 68 -17.46 -6.30 -15.36
CA ALA A 68 -18.00 -6.78 -16.63
C ALA A 68 -17.79 -8.30 -16.80
N ALA A 69 -16.66 -8.82 -16.34
CA ALA A 69 -16.36 -10.25 -16.36
C ALA A 69 -17.32 -11.05 -15.47
N ILE A 70 -17.57 -10.56 -14.24
CA ILE A 70 -18.54 -11.15 -13.30
C ILE A 70 -19.93 -11.21 -13.95
N ARG A 71 -20.42 -10.10 -14.53
CA ARG A 71 -21.74 -10.06 -15.20
C ARG A 71 -21.88 -11.00 -16.39
N LYS A 72 -20.78 -11.32 -17.08
CA LYS A 72 -20.79 -12.17 -18.28
C LYS A 72 -20.66 -13.66 -17.93
N TYR A 73 -20.10 -13.98 -16.77
CA TYR A 73 -19.85 -15.37 -16.39
C TYR A 73 -21.16 -16.08 -16.02
N SER A 74 -21.36 -17.28 -16.54
CA SER A 74 -22.52 -18.11 -16.23
C SER A 74 -22.09 -19.23 -15.26
N PRO A 75 -22.56 -19.21 -14.00
CA PRO A 75 -22.19 -20.22 -13.02
C PRO A 75 -22.70 -21.60 -13.40
N LYS A 76 -21.90 -22.64 -13.14
CA LYS A 76 -22.22 -24.04 -13.44
C LYS A 76 -22.89 -24.77 -12.29
N ASP A 77 -22.69 -24.30 -11.07
CA ASP A 77 -23.23 -24.89 -9.87
C ASP A 77 -23.60 -23.82 -8.82
N LYS A 78 -24.14 -24.28 -7.69
CA LYS A 78 -24.54 -23.41 -6.59
C LYS A 78 -23.35 -22.70 -5.95
N TRP A 79 -22.19 -23.34 -5.89
CA TRP A 79 -21.00 -22.75 -5.29
C TRP A 79 -20.48 -21.58 -6.13
N GLU A 80 -20.40 -21.73 -7.45
CA GLU A 80 -20.04 -20.65 -8.36
C GLU A 80 -21.07 -19.51 -8.30
N THR A 81 -22.35 -19.83 -8.11
CA THR A 81 -23.40 -18.81 -7.93
C THR A 81 -23.14 -17.98 -6.68
N THR A 82 -22.97 -18.63 -5.52
CA THR A 82 -22.66 -17.95 -4.25
C THR A 82 -21.36 -17.14 -4.34
N LEU A 83 -20.33 -17.68 -5.00
CA LEU A 83 -19.07 -16.97 -5.19
C LEU A 83 -19.27 -15.68 -6.02
N LEU A 84 -20.05 -15.72 -7.10
CA LEU A 84 -20.33 -14.55 -7.92
C LEU A 84 -21.14 -13.49 -7.16
N GLU A 85 -22.10 -13.90 -6.33
CA GLU A 85 -22.86 -12.99 -5.46
C GLU A 85 -21.92 -12.27 -4.49
N LEU A 86 -21.07 -13.01 -3.77
CA LEU A 86 -20.06 -12.44 -2.87
C LEU A 86 -19.08 -11.51 -3.59
N MET A 87 -18.59 -11.92 -4.77
CA MET A 87 -17.71 -11.07 -5.57
C MET A 87 -18.41 -9.80 -6.03
N THR A 88 -19.68 -9.88 -6.44
CA THR A 88 -20.48 -8.73 -6.89
C THR A 88 -20.68 -7.74 -5.75
N GLU A 89 -21.04 -8.22 -4.56
CA GLU A 89 -21.13 -7.39 -3.36
C GLU A 89 -19.77 -6.79 -3.01
N GLY A 90 -18.69 -7.57 -3.11
CA GLY A 90 -17.33 -7.13 -2.82
C GLY A 90 -16.77 -6.05 -3.77
N VAL A 91 -17.29 -5.92 -5.00
CA VAL A 91 -16.80 -4.92 -5.99
C VAL A 91 -16.87 -3.49 -5.43
N GLN A 92 -17.82 -3.19 -4.53
CA GLN A 92 -17.95 -1.86 -3.92
C GLN A 92 -16.70 -1.40 -3.17
N PHE A 93 -15.88 -2.35 -2.66
CA PHE A 93 -14.66 -2.05 -1.93
C PHE A 93 -13.46 -1.72 -2.84
N LEU A 94 -13.57 -1.95 -4.15
CA LEU A 94 -12.51 -1.61 -5.11
C LEU A 94 -12.47 -0.12 -5.45
N PHE A 95 -13.59 0.58 -5.26
CA PHE A 95 -13.74 2.02 -5.52
C PHE A 95 -14.49 2.67 -4.35
N PRO A 96 -13.90 2.68 -3.15
CA PRO A 96 -14.64 3.07 -1.97
C PRO A 96 -14.91 4.59 -2.01
N GLU A 97 -16.15 5.01 -1.79
CA GLU A 97 -16.53 6.44 -1.73
C GLU A 97 -15.87 7.16 -0.54
N LYS A 98 -15.49 6.40 0.49
CA LYS A 98 -14.78 6.84 1.70
C LYS A 98 -13.52 5.99 1.88
N PRO A 99 -12.50 6.44 2.62
CA PRO A 99 -11.38 5.60 3.02
C PRO A 99 -11.85 4.28 3.65
N ILE A 100 -11.07 3.20 3.52
CA ILE A 100 -11.42 1.88 4.09
C ILE A 100 -11.21 1.86 5.61
N MET A 101 -10.28 2.67 6.11
CA MET A 101 -9.99 2.86 7.53
C MET A 101 -9.98 4.35 7.89
N HIS A 102 -10.25 4.68 9.16
CA HIS A 102 -10.03 6.00 9.76
C HIS A 102 -9.37 5.83 11.13
N TYR A 103 -8.82 6.91 11.66
CA TYR A 103 -8.43 6.96 13.06
C TYR A 103 -9.66 6.84 13.97
N CYS A 104 -9.52 6.10 15.07
CA CYS A 104 -10.54 5.95 16.09
C CYS A 104 -10.81 7.27 16.83
N TYR A 105 -9.79 8.12 16.86
CA TYR A 105 -9.85 9.52 17.29
C TYR A 105 -9.97 10.44 16.06
N ASP A 106 -10.61 11.61 16.21
CA ASP A 106 -10.62 12.65 15.19
C ASP A 106 -9.43 13.60 15.42
N PRO A 107 -8.30 13.42 14.70
CA PRO A 107 -7.12 14.25 14.87
C PRO A 107 -7.32 15.69 14.40
N TYR A 108 -8.43 15.98 13.71
CA TYR A 108 -8.78 17.33 13.24
C TYR A 108 -9.80 18.02 14.15
N PHE A 109 -10.26 17.37 15.22
CA PHE A 109 -11.11 17.99 16.23
C PHE A 109 -10.31 18.92 17.15
N GLU A 110 -9.04 18.59 17.44
CA GLU A 110 -8.11 19.54 18.04
C GLU A 110 -7.69 20.56 16.98
N GLU A 111 -7.92 21.85 17.25
CA GLU A 111 -7.56 22.93 16.34
C GLU A 111 -6.03 23.04 16.15
N GLU A 112 -5.25 22.59 17.16
CA GLU A 112 -3.79 22.59 17.17
C GLU A 112 -3.27 21.29 17.84
N PRO A 113 -3.26 20.15 17.14
CA PRO A 113 -2.66 18.94 17.69
C PRO A 113 -1.14 19.11 17.76
N ASP A 114 -0.53 18.69 18.88
CA ASP A 114 0.93 18.71 19.06
C ASP A 114 1.63 17.85 17.98
N TYR A 115 0.97 16.76 17.55
CA TYR A 115 1.45 15.87 16.50
C TYR A 115 0.32 15.46 15.56
N TRP A 116 0.56 15.58 14.25
CA TRP A 116 -0.38 15.08 13.26
C TRP A 116 -0.20 13.57 13.08
N PRO A 117 -1.29 12.80 13.02
CA PRO A 117 -1.17 11.39 12.74
C PRO A 117 -0.71 11.15 11.30
N MET A 118 -0.05 10.01 11.09
CA MET A 118 0.44 9.63 9.77
C MET A 118 -0.70 9.54 8.74
N GLY A 119 -0.55 10.09 7.55
CA GLY A 119 -1.55 9.92 6.50
C GLY A 119 -1.82 8.44 6.19
N LEU A 120 -3.08 8.04 5.97
CA LEU A 120 -3.42 6.66 5.61
C LEU A 120 -2.74 6.21 4.30
N ASP A 121 -2.47 7.15 3.41
CA ASP A 121 -1.70 6.98 2.17
C ASP A 121 -0.22 6.65 2.44
N ARG A 122 0.31 6.98 3.62
CA ARG A 122 1.64 6.57 4.10
C ARG A 122 1.62 5.21 4.80
N GLN A 123 0.54 4.89 5.49
CA GLN A 123 0.40 3.62 6.23
C GLN A 123 0.15 2.41 5.33
N ILE A 124 -0.61 2.58 4.24
CA ILE A 124 -0.93 1.50 3.31
C ILE A 124 -0.29 1.82 1.96
N ARG A 125 0.82 1.15 1.66
CA ARG A 125 1.55 1.31 0.41
C ARG A 125 1.90 -0.03 -0.21
N ILE A 126 2.01 -0.02 -1.54
CA ILE A 126 2.51 -1.16 -2.30
C ILE A 126 4.04 -1.10 -2.31
N ALA A 127 4.68 -2.10 -1.70
CA ALA A 127 6.12 -2.33 -1.75
C ALA A 127 6.46 -3.46 -2.75
N TYR A 128 7.70 -3.49 -3.22
CA TYR A 128 8.17 -4.57 -4.10
C TYR A 128 8.57 -5.83 -3.32
N ASP A 129 9.32 -5.65 -2.25
CA ASP A 129 9.74 -6.69 -1.32
C ASP A 129 9.76 -6.09 0.09
N ILE A 130 9.06 -6.72 1.02
CA ILE A 130 8.93 -6.23 2.41
C ILE A 130 10.17 -6.55 3.26
N TYR A 131 11.08 -7.39 2.75
CA TYR A 131 12.30 -7.80 3.44
C TYR A 131 13.56 -7.18 2.81
N ASP A 132 13.41 -6.30 1.83
CA ASP A 132 14.57 -5.59 1.30
C ASP A 132 14.93 -4.36 2.14
N ILE A 133 16.20 -3.97 2.03
CA ILE A 133 16.79 -2.89 2.81
C ILE A 133 16.09 -1.53 2.61
N VAL A 134 15.44 -1.31 1.45
CA VAL A 134 14.75 -0.05 1.17
C VAL A 134 13.44 0.00 1.94
N THR A 135 12.64 -1.07 1.88
CA THR A 135 11.39 -1.14 2.62
C THR A 135 11.62 -1.18 4.13
N GLU A 136 12.63 -1.91 4.59
CA GLU A 136 13.03 -1.93 6.01
C GLU A 136 13.46 -0.54 6.49
N SER A 137 14.27 0.18 5.71
CA SER A 137 14.71 1.54 6.06
C SER A 137 13.56 2.54 6.04
N LEU A 138 12.61 2.39 5.11
CA LEU A 138 11.38 3.19 5.07
C LEU A 138 10.51 2.94 6.30
N GLU A 139 10.32 1.68 6.70
CA GLU A 139 9.58 1.33 7.91
C GLU A 139 10.23 1.95 9.15
N ASN A 140 11.55 1.84 9.27
CA ASN A 140 12.31 2.47 10.35
C ASN A 140 12.15 4.00 10.35
N GLN A 141 12.23 4.65 9.17
CA GLN A 141 12.01 6.08 9.03
C GLN A 141 10.60 6.46 9.50
N TYR A 142 9.56 5.81 8.97
CA TYR A 142 8.18 6.06 9.36
C TYR A 142 7.93 5.84 10.85
N ASN A 143 8.51 4.80 11.44
CA ASN A 143 8.35 4.51 12.86
C ASN A 143 9.12 5.52 13.73
N SER A 144 10.26 6.03 13.26
CA SER A 144 11.02 7.07 13.98
C SER A 144 10.31 8.42 14.01
N GLU A 145 9.47 8.70 13.01
CA GLU A 145 8.64 9.92 12.93
C GLU A 145 7.37 9.83 13.80
N ARG A 146 7.02 8.63 14.29
CA ARG A 146 5.83 8.45 15.14
C ARG A 146 6.17 8.74 16.59
N GLN A 147 5.51 9.76 17.13
CA GLN A 147 5.52 10.02 18.57
C GLN A 147 4.31 9.41 19.30
N GLU A 148 3.20 9.16 18.58
CA GLU A 148 1.98 8.60 19.14
C GLU A 148 1.49 7.37 18.35
N THR A 149 0.76 6.49 19.04
CA THR A 149 0.06 5.35 18.44
C THR A 149 -1.43 5.67 18.38
N TYR A 150 -1.97 5.68 17.17
CA TYR A 150 -3.40 5.86 16.96
C TYR A 150 -4.04 4.54 16.53
N ASP A 151 -5.18 4.23 17.12
CA ASP A 151 -6.00 3.09 16.71
C ASP A 151 -6.68 3.38 15.37
N LEU A 152 -6.63 2.42 14.45
CA LEU A 152 -7.36 2.44 13.19
C LEU A 152 -8.63 1.61 13.31
N ILE A 153 -9.75 2.18 12.87
CA ILE A 153 -11.03 1.50 12.79
C ILE A 153 -11.53 1.45 11.34
N PRO A 154 -12.16 0.35 10.93
CA PRO A 154 -12.76 0.26 9.60
C PRO A 154 -13.92 1.24 9.48
N VAL A 155 -14.01 1.92 8.34
CA VAL A 155 -15.08 2.89 8.05
C VAL A 155 -16.37 2.20 7.67
N THR A 156 -16.22 1.12 6.91
CA THR A 156 -17.30 0.26 6.45
C THR A 156 -16.91 -1.17 6.77
N THR A 157 -17.76 -1.88 7.51
CA THR A 157 -17.57 -3.30 7.82
C THR A 157 -18.66 -4.13 7.16
N MET A 158 -18.28 -5.23 6.50
CA MET A 158 -19.21 -6.26 6.04
C MET A 158 -18.98 -7.52 6.86
N LYS A 159 -20.04 -8.02 7.52
CA LYS A 159 -19.98 -9.32 8.20
C LYS A 159 -20.11 -10.42 7.16
N ILE A 160 -19.03 -11.16 6.95
CA ILE A 160 -19.07 -12.40 6.18
C ILE A 160 -19.42 -13.50 7.18
N SER A 161 -20.70 -13.88 7.29
CA SER A 161 -21.09 -15.07 8.06
C SER A 161 -21.23 -16.27 7.12
N PRO A 162 -21.02 -17.51 7.59
CA PRO A 162 -21.29 -18.71 6.79
C PRO A 162 -22.77 -18.95 6.47
N GLU A 163 -23.68 -18.07 6.93
CA GLU A 163 -25.13 -18.23 6.81
C GLU A 163 -25.76 -17.40 5.67
N THR A 164 -24.95 -16.72 4.86
CA THR A 164 -25.36 -16.13 3.57
C THR A 164 -25.23 -17.14 2.44
#